data_AF-A0A0F9GR98-F1
#
_entry.id   AF-A0A0F9GR98-F1
#
_cell.length_a   1.000
_cell.length_b   1.000
_cell.length_c   1.000
_cell.angle_alpha   90.00
_cell.angle_beta   90.00
_cell.angle_gamma   90.00
#
_symmetry.space_group_name_H-M   'P 1'
#
loop_
_entity.id
_entity.type
_entity.pdbx_description
1 polymer ?
#
loop_
_entity_poly.entity_id
_entity_poly.type
_entity_poly.pdbx_seq_one_letter_code
_entity_poly.pdbx_strand_id
1 'polypeptide(L)'
;MIITRTPFRISFFGGGTDYPEWFNEHGGAVLATSIDKYCYVGLNNGKVWASFDIPTKSGMGTSSAHTVGLLKTCTNHDNRTIAQVATILERDKLEGNVGYQDQYICAVGGFHLLRFYASGIVDELIEPGLLNNYLLLVDTGQYRMAGKIIEEQLATIGEHEEVLEGLAKLAYRGADLLKTGDYYGFGEALNRAWVLKKELGEQVTTPEVEFIYNAAMGAGATGGKLLGAGGGGFMLFFVEPEKRAQVQEALKGLVHVPFKFEAEGSQVIFEGSAKGVG
;
A
#
# COMPACT_ATOMS: atom_id res chain seq x y z
N MET A 1 11.67 -5.98 27.56
CA MET A 1 10.81 -5.14 26.69
C MET A 1 11.27 -5.36 25.25
N ILE A 2 10.35 -5.60 24.34
CA ILE A 2 10.63 -5.78 22.91
C ILE A 2 9.95 -4.63 22.17
N ILE A 3 10.64 -4.02 21.20
CA ILE A 3 10.05 -3.04 20.28
C ILE A 3 10.31 -3.51 18.87
N THR A 4 9.24 -3.59 18.09
CA THR A 4 9.32 -3.81 16.64
C THR A 4 8.98 -2.56 15.87
N ARG A 5 9.51 -2.49 14.66
CA ARG A 5 9.22 -1.49 13.66
C ARG A 5 8.78 -2.21 12.40
N THR A 6 7.62 -1.85 11.87
CA THR A 6 7.04 -2.42 10.66
C THR A 6 6.76 -1.30 9.67
N PRO A 7 7.30 -1.35 8.44
CA PRO A 7 7.05 -0.33 7.44
C PRO A 7 5.60 -0.36 6.94
N PHE A 8 5.12 0.80 6.50
CA PHE A 8 3.90 0.92 5.71
C PHE A 8 4.19 0.65 4.25
N ARG A 9 3.12 0.54 3.46
CA ARG A 9 3.20 0.14 2.05
C ARG A 9 2.43 1.05 1.12
N ILE A 10 2.92 1.19 -0.10
CA ILE A 10 2.26 1.85 -1.22
C ILE A 10 2.09 0.82 -2.34
N SER A 11 0.90 0.76 -2.95
CA SER A 11 0.68 -0.01 -4.17
C SER A 11 0.40 0.88 -5.37
N PHE A 12 1.13 0.62 -6.44
CA PHE A 12 1.05 1.37 -7.69
C PHE A 12 -0.06 0.80 -8.56
N PHE A 13 -0.08 -0.53 -8.73
CA PHE A 13 -0.95 -1.22 -9.67
C PHE A 13 -1.60 -2.45 -9.05
N GLY A 14 -2.72 -2.88 -9.64
CA GLY A 14 -3.31 -4.18 -9.33
C GLY A 14 -4.13 -4.29 -8.05
N GLY A 15 -4.18 -3.25 -7.21
CA GLY A 15 -4.96 -3.30 -5.97
C GLY A 15 -6.45 -3.53 -6.26
N GLY A 16 -7.05 -4.52 -5.59
CA GLY A 16 -8.36 -5.07 -5.94
C GLY A 16 -8.26 -6.48 -6.52
N THR A 17 -7.14 -6.83 -7.15
CA THR A 17 -6.92 -8.18 -7.69
C THR A 17 -6.32 -9.14 -6.65
N ASP A 18 -5.95 -8.62 -5.47
CA ASP A 18 -5.39 -9.38 -4.34
C ASP A 18 -6.46 -9.85 -3.34
N TYR A 19 -7.74 -9.72 -3.69
CA TYR A 19 -8.85 -10.33 -2.99
C TYR A 19 -9.03 -11.78 -3.50
N PRO A 20 -9.08 -12.81 -2.64
CA PRO A 20 -9.32 -14.21 -3.02
C PRO A 20 -10.67 -14.42 -3.69
N GLU A 21 -11.65 -13.55 -3.44
CA GLU A 21 -12.91 -13.48 -4.18
C GLU A 21 -12.67 -13.30 -5.69
N TRP A 22 -11.51 -12.74 -6.08
CA TRP A 22 -11.07 -12.58 -7.47
C TRP A 22 -9.96 -13.57 -7.85
N PHE A 23 -8.84 -13.57 -7.13
CA PHE A 23 -7.63 -14.25 -7.59
C PHE A 23 -7.72 -15.79 -7.56
N ASN A 24 -8.65 -16.36 -6.79
CA ASN A 24 -8.81 -17.81 -6.76
C ASN A 24 -9.25 -18.37 -8.11
N GLU A 25 -9.99 -17.56 -8.89
CA GLU A 25 -10.52 -17.96 -10.19
C GLU A 25 -9.69 -17.37 -11.35
N HIS A 26 -9.25 -16.12 -11.24
CA HIS A 26 -8.62 -15.37 -12.35
C HIS A 26 -7.10 -15.21 -12.20
N GLY A 27 -6.57 -15.48 -11.01
CA GLY A 27 -5.27 -14.96 -10.59
C GLY A 27 -5.31 -13.45 -10.33
N GLY A 28 -4.29 -12.96 -9.63
CA GLY A 28 -4.13 -11.55 -9.30
C GLY A 28 -2.70 -11.10 -9.44
N ALA A 29 -2.48 -9.79 -9.56
CA ALA A 29 -1.13 -9.23 -9.57
C ALA A 29 -1.11 -7.82 -8.99
N VAL A 30 -0.17 -7.53 -8.09
CA VAL A 30 0.04 -6.22 -7.47
C VAL A 30 1.50 -5.83 -7.56
N LEU A 31 1.76 -4.59 -7.96
CA LEU A 31 3.08 -3.97 -7.85
C LEU A 31 3.07 -2.99 -6.68
N ALA A 32 3.82 -3.29 -5.63
CA ALA A 32 3.80 -2.54 -4.38
C ALA A 32 5.18 -2.49 -3.70
N THR A 33 5.35 -1.55 -2.78
CA THR A 33 6.60 -1.38 -2.03
C THR A 33 6.32 -0.95 -0.60
N SER A 34 7.23 -1.29 0.31
CA SER A 34 7.32 -0.62 1.62
C SER A 34 8.00 0.74 1.53
N ILE A 35 7.71 1.60 2.50
CA ILE A 35 8.29 2.95 2.63
C ILE A 35 8.83 3.21 4.03
N ASP A 36 9.67 4.24 4.18
CA ASP A 36 10.31 4.67 5.43
C ASP A 36 9.36 5.42 6.41
N LYS A 37 8.15 4.87 6.56
CA LYS A 37 7.12 5.30 7.50
C LYS A 37 6.62 4.05 8.20
N TYR A 38 6.51 4.10 9.52
CA TYR A 38 6.43 2.89 10.31
C TYR A 38 5.28 2.88 11.33
N CYS A 39 4.85 1.67 11.64
CA CYS A 39 4.21 1.32 12.90
C CYS A 39 5.28 0.79 13.86
N TYR A 40 5.26 1.28 15.08
CA TYR A 40 6.08 0.78 16.18
C TYR A 40 5.17 0.05 17.17
N VAL A 41 5.53 -1.17 17.54
CA VAL A 41 4.81 -1.95 18.55
C VAL A 41 5.77 -2.32 19.68
N GLY A 42 5.43 -1.95 20.90
CA GLY A 42 6.22 -2.32 22.08
C GLY A 42 5.46 -3.27 23.00
N LEU A 43 6.16 -4.31 23.46
CA LEU A 43 5.68 -5.27 24.45
C LEU A 43 6.55 -5.23 25.71
N ASN A 44 5.92 -5.00 26.85
CA ASN A 44 6.58 -5.04 28.16
C ASN A 44 5.68 -5.69 29.22
N ASN A 45 6.06 -6.87 29.72
CA ASN A 45 5.31 -7.62 30.73
C ASN A 45 3.81 -7.74 30.40
N GLY A 46 3.49 -8.14 29.16
CA GLY A 46 2.11 -8.30 28.67
C GLY A 46 1.40 -7.00 28.29
N LYS A 47 1.99 -5.82 28.55
CA LYS A 47 1.45 -4.53 28.10
C LYS A 47 1.93 -4.23 26.69
N VAL A 48 0.99 -3.93 25.81
CA VAL A 48 1.24 -3.56 24.41
C VAL A 48 0.93 -2.08 24.21
N TRP A 49 1.79 -1.38 23.48
CA TRP A 49 1.50 -0.05 22.93
C TRP A 49 1.87 -0.02 21.45
N ALA A 50 1.24 0.88 20.70
CA ALA A 50 1.55 1.13 19.30
C ALA A 50 1.67 2.63 19.01
N SER A 51 2.55 2.99 18.10
CA SER A 51 2.72 4.36 17.57
C SER A 51 2.88 4.32 16.05
N PHE A 52 2.49 5.38 15.36
CA PHE A 52 2.40 5.41 13.89
C PHE A 52 2.96 6.74 13.37
N ASP A 53 3.81 6.68 12.34
CA ASP A 53 4.35 7.88 11.68
C ASP A 53 3.30 8.63 10.84
N ILE A 54 2.20 7.95 10.48
CA ILE A 54 1.08 8.49 9.70
C ILE A 54 -0.25 8.13 10.37
N PRO A 55 -1.34 8.85 10.09
CA PRO A 55 -2.66 8.48 10.59
C PRO A 55 -3.10 7.10 10.12
N THR A 56 -3.85 6.40 10.98
CA THR A 56 -4.50 5.14 10.61
C THR A 56 -5.61 5.39 9.58
N LYS A 57 -6.01 4.34 8.85
CA LYS A 57 -7.02 4.44 7.77
C LYS A 57 -6.57 5.35 6.60
N SER A 58 -5.26 5.44 6.39
CA SER A 58 -4.60 6.23 5.34
C SER A 58 -4.60 5.57 3.97
N GLY A 59 -5.07 4.33 3.86
CA GLY A 59 -4.92 3.53 2.64
C GLY A 59 -3.49 3.01 2.43
N MET A 60 -2.60 3.14 3.43
CA MET A 60 -1.16 2.77 3.36
C MET A 60 -0.79 1.47 4.12
N GLY A 61 -1.78 0.63 4.45
CA GLY A 61 -1.57 -0.67 5.10
C GLY A 61 -1.32 -0.56 6.61
N THR A 62 -1.74 0.54 7.25
CA THR A 62 -1.46 0.79 8.67
C THR A 62 -2.03 -0.27 9.62
N SER A 63 -3.20 -0.83 9.28
CA SER A 63 -3.82 -1.89 10.10
C SER A 63 -2.99 -3.17 10.05
N SER A 64 -2.66 -3.63 8.85
CA SER A 64 -1.84 -4.81 8.65
C SER A 64 -0.41 -4.64 9.16
N ALA A 65 0.18 -3.44 9.05
CA ALA A 65 1.47 -3.14 9.65
C ALA A 65 1.44 -3.28 11.19
N HIS A 66 0.36 -2.87 11.84
CA HIS A 66 0.17 -3.06 13.27
C HIS A 66 0.03 -4.55 13.63
N THR A 67 -0.78 -5.31 12.89
CA THR A 67 -0.93 -6.76 13.09
C THR A 67 0.39 -7.50 12.92
N VAL A 68 1.13 -7.20 11.84
CA VAL A 68 2.46 -7.74 11.57
C VAL A 68 3.45 -7.37 12.67
N GLY A 69 3.48 -6.11 13.12
CA GLY A 69 4.34 -5.66 14.22
C GLY A 69 4.03 -6.36 15.53
N LEU A 70 2.75 -6.53 15.86
CA LEU A 70 2.32 -7.27 17.05
C LEU A 70 2.79 -8.73 16.99
N LEU A 71 2.57 -9.42 15.88
CA LEU A 71 3.03 -10.80 15.69
C LEU A 71 4.55 -10.91 15.74
N LYS A 72 5.28 -9.97 15.13
CA LYS A 72 6.75 -9.90 15.19
C LYS A 72 7.25 -9.67 16.61
N THR A 73 6.50 -8.91 17.42
CA THR A 73 6.87 -8.61 18.81
C THR A 73 6.62 -9.81 19.72
N CYS A 74 5.60 -10.62 19.41
CA CYS A 74 5.16 -11.74 20.24
C CYS A 74 5.75 -13.10 19.83
N THR A 75 6.44 -13.19 18.69
CA THR A 75 6.92 -14.47 18.13
C THR A 75 8.31 -14.33 17.51
N ASN A 76 9.02 -15.45 17.36
CA ASN A 76 10.31 -15.53 16.66
C ASN A 76 10.19 -16.07 15.23
N HIS A 77 9.02 -15.92 14.60
CA HIS A 77 8.82 -16.38 13.23
C HIS A 77 9.51 -15.46 12.21
N ASP A 78 9.85 -16.04 11.06
CA ASP A 78 10.33 -15.27 9.91
C ASP A 78 9.19 -14.42 9.32
N ASN A 79 9.56 -13.43 8.52
CA ASN A 79 8.61 -12.44 8.02
C ASN A 79 7.57 -13.02 7.06
N ARG A 80 7.89 -14.08 6.30
CA ARG A 80 6.91 -14.73 5.42
C ARG A 80 5.88 -15.51 6.23
N THR A 81 6.31 -16.22 7.26
CA THR A 81 5.39 -16.86 8.22
C THR A 81 4.50 -15.82 8.90
N ILE A 82 5.07 -14.68 9.34
CA ILE A 82 4.29 -13.60 9.97
C ILE A 82 3.26 -13.02 9.00
N ALA A 83 3.62 -12.80 7.72
CA ALA A 83 2.68 -12.34 6.70
C ALA A 83 1.48 -13.29 6.58
N GLN A 84 1.73 -14.60 6.47
CA GLN A 84 0.67 -15.61 6.36
C GLN A 84 -0.24 -15.63 7.59
N VAL A 85 0.34 -15.63 8.79
CA VAL A 85 -0.44 -15.62 10.05
C VAL A 85 -1.25 -14.33 10.17
N ALA A 86 -0.69 -13.18 9.79
CA ALA A 86 -1.40 -11.91 9.78
C ALA A 86 -2.59 -11.94 8.82
N THR A 87 -2.42 -12.48 7.61
CA THR A 87 -3.52 -12.61 6.63
C THR A 87 -4.64 -13.50 7.17
N ILE A 88 -4.31 -14.66 7.74
CA ILE A 88 -5.30 -15.58 8.35
C ILE A 88 -6.02 -14.90 9.52
N LEU A 89 -5.29 -14.17 10.37
CA LEU A 89 -5.89 -13.46 11.49
C LEU A 89 -6.87 -12.37 11.03
N GLU A 90 -6.45 -11.51 10.11
CA GLU A 90 -7.30 -10.39 9.65
C GLU A 90 -8.50 -10.84 8.82
N ARG A 91 -8.37 -11.90 8.01
CA ARG A 91 -9.50 -12.44 7.25
C ARG A 91 -10.38 -13.38 8.04
N ASP A 92 -9.81 -14.48 8.54
CA ASP A 92 -10.60 -15.63 8.98
C ASP A 92 -11.07 -15.46 10.43
N LYS A 93 -10.30 -14.74 11.25
CA LYS A 93 -10.61 -14.57 12.68
C LYS A 93 -11.31 -13.27 12.99
N LEU A 94 -11.01 -12.23 12.22
CA LEU A 94 -11.65 -10.92 12.36
C LEU A 94 -12.76 -10.69 11.32
N GLU A 95 -13.03 -11.68 10.45
CA GLU A 95 -14.03 -11.61 9.38
C GLU A 95 -13.86 -10.35 8.52
N GLY A 96 -12.59 -9.97 8.28
CA GLY A 96 -12.24 -8.75 7.58
C GLY A 96 -12.20 -8.92 6.07
N ASN A 97 -12.78 -7.96 5.35
CA ASN A 97 -12.65 -7.83 3.91
C ASN A 97 -11.30 -7.18 3.55
N VAL A 98 -10.21 -7.94 3.60
CA VAL A 98 -8.85 -7.43 3.36
C VAL A 98 -8.13 -8.17 2.25
N GLY A 99 -7.39 -7.50 1.38
CA GLY A 99 -6.54 -8.17 0.39
C GLY A 99 -5.33 -8.88 1.03
N TYR A 100 -4.49 -9.50 0.20
CA TYR A 100 -3.29 -10.23 0.64
C TYR A 100 -2.00 -9.41 0.51
N GLN A 101 -2.04 -8.24 -0.14
CA GLN A 101 -0.83 -7.44 -0.39
C GLN A 101 -0.28 -6.76 0.87
N ASP A 102 -1.15 -6.31 1.76
CA ASP A 102 -0.79 -5.40 2.86
C ASP A 102 0.13 -6.08 3.87
N GLN A 103 -0.27 -7.25 4.36
CA GLN A 103 0.46 -8.03 5.35
C GLN A 103 1.79 -8.51 4.77
N TYR A 104 1.81 -8.93 3.49
CA TYR A 104 3.01 -9.40 2.82
C TYR A 104 4.06 -8.29 2.73
N ILE A 105 3.70 -7.13 2.16
CA ILE A 105 4.67 -6.04 1.97
C ILE A 105 5.12 -5.45 3.31
N CYS A 106 4.20 -5.29 4.28
CA CYS A 106 4.58 -4.78 5.61
C CYS A 106 5.53 -5.74 6.34
N ALA A 107 5.32 -7.05 6.20
CA ALA A 107 6.18 -8.03 6.86
C ALA A 107 7.52 -8.21 6.15
N VAL A 108 7.53 -8.33 4.82
CA VAL A 108 8.73 -8.69 4.04
C VAL A 108 9.60 -7.47 3.74
N GLY A 109 8.99 -6.30 3.48
CA GLY A 109 9.69 -5.11 2.99
C GLY A 109 10.14 -5.25 1.54
N GLY A 110 10.66 -4.19 0.92
CA GLY A 110 11.11 -4.18 -0.46
C GLY A 110 10.05 -3.73 -1.47
N PHE A 111 10.40 -3.80 -2.76
CA PHE A 111 9.56 -3.44 -3.90
C PHE A 111 9.27 -4.71 -4.71
N HIS A 112 8.01 -5.11 -4.80
CA HIS A 112 7.62 -6.44 -5.26
C HIS A 112 6.53 -6.41 -6.31
N LEU A 113 6.67 -7.28 -7.31
CA LEU A 113 5.57 -7.79 -8.10
C LEU A 113 5.05 -9.06 -7.44
N LEU A 114 3.91 -8.96 -6.77
CA LEU A 114 3.22 -10.09 -6.16
C LEU A 114 2.17 -10.63 -7.12
N ARG A 115 2.12 -11.95 -7.27
CA ARG A 115 1.10 -12.65 -8.05
C ARG A 115 0.35 -13.61 -7.15
N PHE A 116 -0.97 -13.54 -7.20
CA PHE A 116 -1.86 -14.26 -6.29
C PHE A 116 -2.58 -15.37 -7.05
N TYR A 117 -2.60 -16.56 -6.47
CA TYR A 117 -3.28 -17.74 -7.00
C TYR A 117 -3.89 -18.52 -5.84
N ALA A 118 -4.84 -19.41 -6.13
CA ALA A 118 -5.38 -20.33 -5.13
C ALA A 118 -4.30 -21.22 -4.45
N SER A 119 -3.17 -21.44 -5.14
CA SER A 119 -2.02 -22.19 -4.61
C SER A 119 -1.07 -21.35 -3.74
N GLY A 120 -1.24 -20.04 -3.67
CA GLY A 120 -0.43 -19.13 -2.88
C GLY A 120 0.10 -17.92 -3.65
N ILE A 121 1.05 -17.22 -3.04
CA ILE A 121 1.66 -16.00 -3.57
C ILE A 121 3.00 -16.34 -4.24
N VAL A 122 3.17 -15.92 -5.49
CA VAL A 122 4.47 -15.89 -6.17
C VAL A 122 5.03 -14.48 -6.09
N ASP A 123 6.24 -14.36 -5.57
CA ASP A 123 6.92 -13.11 -5.27
C ASP A 123 8.12 -12.90 -6.20
N GLU A 124 8.24 -11.70 -6.75
CA GLU A 124 9.40 -11.21 -7.51
C GLU A 124 9.83 -9.84 -6.98
N LEU A 125 11.05 -9.75 -6.45
CA LEU A 125 11.67 -8.49 -6.07
C LEU A 125 12.03 -7.69 -7.34
N ILE A 126 11.69 -6.40 -7.33
CA ILE A 126 11.89 -5.47 -8.44
C ILE A 126 12.81 -4.35 -7.98
N GLU A 127 13.80 -4.01 -8.79
CA GLU A 127 14.66 -2.85 -8.55
C GLU A 127 13.95 -1.57 -9.04
N PRO A 128 13.66 -0.60 -8.15
CA PRO A 128 12.89 0.59 -8.54
C PRO A 128 13.72 1.66 -9.27
N GLY A 129 15.05 1.53 -9.27
CA GLY A 129 15.96 2.52 -9.84
C GLY A 129 15.70 3.93 -9.29
N LEU A 130 15.49 4.90 -10.18
CA LEU A 130 15.25 6.30 -9.82
C LEU A 130 13.78 6.64 -9.56
N LEU A 131 12.85 5.67 -9.56
CA LEU A 131 11.42 5.95 -9.47
C LEU A 131 11.05 6.87 -8.28
N ASN A 132 11.69 6.72 -7.12
CA ASN A 132 11.39 7.55 -5.93
C ASN A 132 11.57 9.06 -6.22
N ASN A 133 12.49 9.43 -7.12
CA ASN A 133 12.72 10.82 -7.55
C ASN A 133 11.58 11.40 -8.39
N TYR A 134 10.62 10.58 -8.82
CA TYR A 134 9.46 11.01 -9.62
C TYR A 134 8.17 10.99 -8.80
N LEU A 135 8.21 10.58 -7.53
CA LEU A 135 6.99 10.45 -6.73
C LEU A 135 6.78 11.66 -5.82
N LEU A 136 5.52 12.01 -5.61
CA LEU A 136 5.06 13.00 -4.65
C LEU A 136 3.88 12.40 -3.87
N LEU A 137 4.05 12.23 -2.57
CA LEU A 137 3.01 11.71 -1.66
C LEU A 137 2.38 12.87 -0.89
N VAL A 138 1.06 12.93 -0.92
CA VAL A 138 0.29 14.03 -0.33
C VAL A 138 -0.85 13.48 0.51
N ASP A 139 -0.99 14.00 1.73
CA ASP A 139 -2.15 13.74 2.58
C ASP A 139 -3.32 14.64 2.19
N THR A 140 -4.47 14.05 1.89
CA THR A 140 -5.71 14.78 1.59
C THR A 140 -6.37 15.36 2.85
N GLY A 141 -5.99 14.89 4.04
CA GLY A 141 -6.61 15.24 5.32
C GLY A 141 -7.97 14.58 5.55
N GLN A 142 -8.41 13.70 4.64
CA GLN A 142 -9.73 13.08 4.68
C GLN A 142 -9.61 11.61 5.02
N TYR A 143 -10.16 11.18 6.15
CA TYR A 143 -10.05 9.80 6.60
C TYR A 143 -11.44 9.20 6.73
N ARG A 144 -11.78 8.26 5.83
CA ARG A 144 -13.06 7.54 5.85
C ARG A 144 -12.82 6.05 6.12
N MET A 145 -13.85 5.38 6.62
CA MET A 145 -13.79 3.92 6.78
C MET A 145 -13.95 3.25 5.42
N ALA A 146 -12.88 2.61 4.96
CA ALA A 146 -12.85 1.87 3.70
C ALA A 146 -13.78 0.64 3.69
N GLY A 147 -14.24 0.16 4.85
CA GLY A 147 -15.03 -1.08 4.97
C GLY A 147 -16.22 -1.16 4.02
N LYS A 148 -17.08 -0.12 4.00
CA LYS A 148 -18.24 -0.09 3.08
C LYS A 148 -17.85 -0.06 1.60
N ILE A 149 -16.80 0.67 1.26
CA ILE A 149 -16.30 0.75 -0.13
C ILE A 149 -15.80 -0.63 -0.57
N ILE A 150 -15.09 -1.33 0.31
CA ILE A 150 -14.59 -2.68 0.03
C ILE A 150 -15.74 -3.69 -0.05
N GLU A 151 -16.71 -3.63 0.87
CA GLU A 151 -17.91 -4.48 0.84
C GLU A 151 -18.66 -4.34 -0.49
N GLU A 152 -18.88 -3.10 -0.96
CA GLU A 152 -19.51 -2.83 -2.25
C GLU A 152 -18.67 -3.39 -3.42
N GLN A 153 -17.35 -3.12 -3.43
CA GLN A 153 -16.44 -3.63 -4.47
C GLN A 153 -16.41 -5.16 -4.53
N LEU A 154 -16.44 -5.84 -3.38
CA LEU A 154 -16.47 -7.31 -3.32
C LEU A 154 -17.82 -7.86 -3.78
N ALA A 155 -18.92 -7.19 -3.45
CA ALA A 155 -20.27 -7.61 -3.87
C ALA A 155 -20.45 -7.53 -5.39
N THR A 156 -19.84 -6.56 -6.06
CA THR A 156 -19.92 -6.37 -7.52
C THR A 156 -18.66 -6.83 -8.26
N ILE A 157 -17.76 -7.58 -7.61
CA ILE A 157 -16.43 -7.89 -8.16
C ILE A 157 -16.48 -8.58 -9.53
N GLY A 158 -17.45 -9.48 -9.73
CA GLY A 158 -17.66 -10.18 -11.00
C GLY A 158 -18.22 -9.30 -12.12
N GLU A 159 -18.79 -8.13 -11.80
CA GLU A 159 -19.28 -7.16 -12.80
C GLU A 159 -18.15 -6.32 -13.40
N HIS A 160 -16.96 -6.35 -12.78
CA HIS A 160 -15.82 -5.52 -13.13
C HIS A 160 -14.60 -6.33 -13.62
N GLU A 161 -14.86 -7.48 -14.26
CA GLU A 161 -13.82 -8.43 -14.69
C GLU A 161 -12.75 -7.75 -15.57
N GLU A 162 -13.16 -7.04 -16.62
CA GLU A 162 -12.26 -6.34 -17.54
C GLU A 162 -11.40 -5.27 -16.83
N VAL A 163 -11.98 -4.59 -15.83
CA VAL A 163 -11.28 -3.56 -15.05
C VAL A 163 -10.19 -4.20 -14.19
N LEU A 164 -10.52 -5.29 -13.48
CA LEU A 164 -9.59 -6.00 -12.61
C LEU A 164 -8.47 -6.68 -13.41
N GLU A 165 -8.80 -7.29 -14.55
CA GLU A 165 -7.77 -7.78 -15.48
C GLU A 165 -6.86 -6.65 -15.97
N GLY A 166 -7.43 -5.50 -16.34
CA GLY A 166 -6.68 -4.31 -16.75
C GLY A 166 -5.72 -3.84 -15.67
N LEU A 167 -6.17 -3.80 -14.41
CA LEU A 167 -5.35 -3.45 -13.26
C LEU A 167 -4.22 -4.46 -13.01
N ALA A 168 -4.48 -5.77 -13.15
CA ALA A 168 -3.45 -6.80 -13.08
C ALA A 168 -2.42 -6.63 -14.20
N LYS A 169 -2.85 -6.44 -15.45
CA LYS A 169 -1.97 -6.20 -16.62
C LYS A 169 -1.06 -5.00 -16.40
N LEU A 170 -1.57 -3.93 -15.77
CA LEU A 170 -0.76 -2.75 -15.42
C LEU A 170 0.30 -3.05 -14.35
N ALA A 171 0.10 -4.03 -13.45
CA ALA A 171 1.13 -4.43 -12.50
C ALA A 171 2.35 -5.07 -13.20
N TYR A 172 2.10 -5.97 -14.15
CA TYR A 172 3.16 -6.54 -14.99
C TYR A 172 3.85 -5.46 -15.82
N ARG A 173 3.06 -4.60 -16.49
CA ARG A 173 3.60 -3.50 -17.30
C ARG A 173 4.46 -2.55 -16.46
N GLY A 174 4.02 -2.21 -15.26
CA GLY A 174 4.77 -1.38 -14.33
C GLY A 174 6.13 -1.98 -13.95
N ALA A 175 6.18 -3.28 -13.69
CA ALA A 175 7.44 -3.99 -13.43
C ALA A 175 8.37 -3.96 -14.65
N ASP A 176 7.84 -4.19 -15.85
CA ASP A 176 8.64 -4.15 -17.09
C ASP A 176 9.19 -2.75 -17.38
N LEU A 177 8.39 -1.71 -17.16
CA LEU A 177 8.80 -0.32 -17.33
C LEU A 177 9.96 0.05 -16.39
N LEU A 178 9.96 -0.45 -15.16
CA LEU A 178 11.08 -0.26 -14.23
C LEU A 178 12.35 -0.97 -14.70
N LYS A 179 12.22 -2.19 -15.25
CA LYS A 179 13.36 -2.94 -15.82
C LYS A 179 14.00 -2.22 -17.00
N THR A 180 13.20 -1.51 -17.81
CA THR A 180 13.69 -0.73 -18.96
C THR A 180 14.08 0.70 -18.60
N GLY A 181 13.85 1.16 -17.37
CA GLY A 181 14.09 2.55 -16.95
C GLY A 181 13.12 3.56 -17.57
N ASP A 182 11.96 3.14 -18.06
CA ASP A 182 10.93 4.00 -18.65
C ASP A 182 10.01 4.55 -17.55
N TYR A 183 10.50 5.55 -16.82
CA TYR A 183 9.75 6.18 -15.73
C TYR A 183 8.56 6.99 -16.23
N TYR A 184 8.67 7.68 -17.37
CA TYR A 184 7.56 8.44 -17.92
C TYR A 184 6.38 7.50 -18.26
N GLY A 185 6.65 6.38 -18.93
CA GLY A 185 5.64 5.35 -19.18
C GLY A 185 5.06 4.76 -17.89
N PHE A 186 5.83 4.69 -16.80
CA PHE A 186 5.31 4.30 -15.47
C PHE A 186 4.30 5.34 -14.94
N GLY A 187 4.58 6.63 -15.12
CA GLY A 187 3.66 7.72 -14.79
C GLY A 187 2.35 7.64 -15.57
N GLU A 188 2.41 7.39 -16.88
CA GLU A 188 1.22 7.21 -17.73
C GLU A 188 0.42 5.96 -17.32
N ALA A 189 1.11 4.86 -17.00
CA ALA A 189 0.47 3.65 -16.47
C ALA A 189 -0.23 3.94 -15.13
N LEU A 190 0.39 4.72 -14.24
CA LEU A 190 -0.20 5.12 -12.94
C LEU A 190 -1.50 5.89 -13.14
N ASN A 191 -1.49 6.82 -14.09
CA ASN A 191 -2.68 7.57 -14.50
C ASN A 191 -3.79 6.63 -14.99
N ARG A 192 -3.46 5.71 -15.90
CA ARG A 192 -4.43 4.75 -16.45
C ARG A 192 -5.01 3.84 -15.36
N ALA A 193 -4.18 3.39 -14.42
CA ALA A 193 -4.61 2.57 -13.30
C ALA A 193 -5.63 3.30 -12.41
N TRP A 194 -5.44 4.61 -12.19
CA TRP A 194 -6.41 5.40 -11.44
C TRP A 194 -7.74 5.55 -12.18
N VAL A 195 -7.69 5.84 -13.48
CA VAL A 195 -8.90 5.94 -14.31
C VAL A 195 -9.70 4.63 -14.25
N LEU A 196 -9.05 3.48 -14.45
CA LEU A 196 -9.68 2.17 -14.34
C LEU A 196 -10.23 1.92 -12.94
N LYS A 197 -9.47 2.22 -11.89
CA LYS A 197 -9.91 1.97 -10.50
C LYS A 197 -11.21 2.72 -10.16
N LYS A 198 -11.44 3.90 -10.73
CA LYS A 198 -12.69 4.65 -10.53
C LYS A 198 -13.92 3.95 -11.11
N GLU A 199 -13.74 3.04 -12.06
CA GLU A 199 -14.83 2.24 -12.65
C GLU A 199 -15.31 1.13 -11.69
N LEU A 200 -14.56 0.82 -10.61
CA LEU A 200 -14.95 -0.17 -9.59
C LEU A 200 -16.02 0.31 -8.61
N GLY A 201 -16.47 1.57 -8.69
CA GLY A 201 -17.57 2.07 -7.88
C GLY A 201 -17.51 3.58 -7.61
N GLU A 202 -18.69 4.17 -7.41
CA GLU A 202 -18.84 5.63 -7.24
C GLU A 202 -18.10 6.18 -6.01
N GLN A 203 -17.93 5.37 -4.96
CA GLN A 203 -17.28 5.79 -3.71
C GLN A 203 -15.75 5.70 -3.75
N VAL A 204 -15.15 5.23 -4.85
CA VAL A 204 -13.68 5.14 -5.00
C VAL A 204 -13.04 6.53 -4.91
N THR A 205 -13.70 7.54 -5.46
CA THR A 205 -13.26 8.94 -5.46
C THR A 205 -14.30 9.84 -4.81
N THR A 206 -13.92 11.08 -4.49
CA THR A 206 -14.82 12.12 -3.98
C THR A 206 -14.57 13.43 -4.74
N PRO A 207 -15.49 14.42 -4.68
CA PRO A 207 -15.25 15.72 -5.30
C PRO A 207 -13.94 16.37 -4.87
N GLU A 208 -13.54 16.19 -3.60
CA GLU A 208 -12.28 16.71 -3.08
C GLU A 208 -11.06 15.95 -3.61
N VAL A 209 -11.12 14.62 -3.69
CA VAL A 209 -10.06 13.81 -4.31
C VAL A 209 -9.89 14.19 -5.78
N GLU A 210 -11.00 14.34 -6.53
CA GLU A 210 -10.96 14.80 -7.92
C GLU A 210 -10.42 16.22 -8.04
N PHE A 211 -10.74 17.13 -7.12
CA PHE A 211 -10.19 18.48 -7.12
C PHE A 211 -8.66 18.47 -6.96
N ILE A 212 -8.14 17.72 -5.98
CA ILE A 212 -6.70 17.57 -5.72
C ILE A 212 -6.01 16.92 -6.92
N TYR A 213 -6.60 15.85 -7.45
CA TYR A 213 -6.12 15.16 -8.64
C TYR A 213 -6.00 16.11 -9.84
N ASN A 214 -7.08 16.82 -10.18
CA ASN A 214 -7.12 17.71 -11.33
C ASN A 214 -6.16 18.91 -11.17
N ALA A 215 -5.98 19.43 -9.95
CA ALA A 215 -5.01 20.47 -9.67
C ALA A 215 -3.56 20.00 -9.94
N ALA A 216 -3.21 18.80 -9.50
CA ALA A 216 -1.89 18.22 -9.74
C ALA A 216 -1.64 17.93 -11.24
N MET A 217 -2.61 17.32 -11.92
CA MET A 217 -2.53 17.03 -13.36
C MET A 217 -2.42 18.32 -14.17
N GLY A 218 -3.23 19.34 -13.86
CA GLY A 218 -3.17 20.65 -14.52
C GLY A 218 -1.87 21.42 -14.28
N ALA A 219 -1.15 21.10 -13.19
CA ALA A 219 0.16 21.65 -12.87
C ALA A 219 1.33 20.87 -13.47
N GLY A 220 1.08 19.75 -14.16
CA GLY A 220 2.08 18.98 -14.89
C GLY A 220 2.47 17.63 -14.27
N ALA A 221 1.65 17.06 -13.38
CA ALA A 221 1.80 15.65 -13.03
C ALA A 221 1.46 14.74 -14.23
N THR A 222 2.26 13.69 -14.46
CA THR A 222 2.03 12.71 -15.54
C THR A 222 0.92 11.73 -15.17
N GLY A 223 0.77 11.45 -13.88
CA GLY A 223 -0.26 10.58 -13.36
C GLY A 223 -0.41 10.70 -11.85
N GLY A 224 -1.52 10.21 -11.33
CA GLY A 224 -1.72 10.13 -9.90
C GLY A 224 -2.83 9.18 -9.54
N LYS A 225 -2.88 8.78 -8.27
CA LYS A 225 -3.93 7.91 -7.74
C LYS A 225 -4.15 8.14 -6.25
N LEU A 226 -5.35 7.84 -5.79
CA LEU A 226 -5.60 7.62 -4.37
C LEU A 226 -5.04 6.25 -3.96
N LEU A 227 -4.44 6.19 -2.78
CA LEU A 227 -3.94 4.95 -2.18
C LEU A 227 -5.05 4.25 -1.37
N GLY A 228 -5.04 2.92 -1.38
CA GLY A 228 -6.04 2.10 -0.69
C GLY A 228 -7.33 1.88 -1.50
N ALA A 229 -8.43 1.63 -0.79
CA ALA A 229 -9.71 1.24 -1.40
C ALA A 229 -10.49 2.41 -2.00
N GLY A 230 -10.42 3.61 -1.39
CA GLY A 230 -11.18 4.77 -1.82
C GLY A 230 -11.53 5.73 -0.68
N GLY A 231 -12.18 6.86 -1.02
CA GLY A 231 -12.86 7.74 -0.06
C GLY A 231 -11.99 8.71 0.76
N GLY A 232 -10.67 8.69 0.60
CA GLY A 232 -9.74 9.63 1.24
C GLY A 232 -8.38 9.01 1.55
N GLY A 233 -7.57 9.71 2.33
CA GLY A 233 -6.26 9.28 2.79
C GLY A 233 -5.16 9.95 1.98
N PHE A 234 -4.27 9.15 1.40
CA PHE A 234 -3.10 9.65 0.71
C PHE A 234 -3.25 9.53 -0.81
N MET A 235 -2.79 10.56 -1.52
CA MET A 235 -2.62 10.52 -2.96
C MET A 235 -1.15 10.44 -3.30
N LEU A 236 -0.85 9.62 -4.30
CA LEU A 236 0.48 9.51 -4.88
C LEU A 236 0.44 10.06 -6.31
N PHE A 237 1.33 11.00 -6.60
CA PHE A 237 1.51 11.56 -7.93
C PHE A 237 2.87 11.15 -8.51
N PHE A 238 2.89 10.88 -9.80
CA PHE A 238 4.10 10.85 -10.61
C PHE A 238 4.31 12.24 -11.21
N VAL A 239 5.46 12.83 -10.93
CA VAL A 239 5.83 14.19 -11.33
C VAL A 239 7.29 14.19 -11.76
N GLU A 240 7.56 14.62 -12.99
CA GLU A 240 8.93 14.84 -13.46
C GLU A 240 9.66 15.86 -12.56
N PRO A 241 10.95 15.65 -12.24
CA PRO A 241 11.69 16.51 -11.31
C PRO A 241 11.58 18.01 -11.61
N GLU A 242 11.55 18.39 -12.88
CA GLU A 242 11.47 19.76 -13.39
C GLU A 242 10.09 20.38 -13.14
N LYS A 243 9.04 19.56 -13.02
CA LYS A 243 7.66 20.00 -12.75
C LYS A 243 7.29 19.97 -11.26
N ARG A 244 8.13 19.36 -10.41
CA ARG A 244 7.83 19.16 -8.99
C ARG A 244 7.46 20.45 -8.26
N ALA A 245 8.20 21.54 -8.45
CA ALA A 245 7.91 22.82 -7.79
C ALA A 245 6.53 23.38 -8.19
N GLN A 246 6.16 23.25 -9.47
CA GLN A 246 4.87 23.72 -9.99
C GLN A 246 3.71 22.92 -9.39
N VAL A 247 3.83 21.59 -9.34
CA VAL A 247 2.81 20.71 -8.74
C VAL A 247 2.71 20.94 -7.23
N GLN A 248 3.83 21.11 -6.53
CA GLN A 248 3.84 21.40 -5.10
C GLN A 248 3.17 22.74 -4.77
N GLU A 249 3.35 23.78 -5.59
CA GLU A 249 2.65 25.06 -5.42
C GLU A 249 1.14 24.91 -5.66
N ALA A 250 0.73 24.13 -6.65
CA ALA A 250 -0.69 23.84 -6.90
C ALA A 250 -1.36 23.08 -5.73
N LEU A 251 -0.57 22.33 -4.95
CA LEU A 251 -1.03 21.54 -3.81
C LEU A 251 -0.67 22.14 -2.44
N LYS A 252 -0.21 23.40 -2.36
CA LYS A 252 0.36 24.02 -1.15
C LYS A 252 -0.51 24.00 0.11
N GLY A 253 -1.82 23.77 -0.02
CA GLY A 253 -2.75 23.64 1.11
C GLY A 253 -2.74 22.25 1.76
N LEU A 254 -2.01 21.29 1.19
CA LEU A 254 -1.96 19.90 1.63
C LEU A 254 -0.61 19.57 2.27
N VAL A 255 -0.59 18.51 3.07
CA VAL A 255 0.65 18.04 3.71
C VAL A 255 1.41 17.15 2.74
N HIS A 256 2.62 17.58 2.37
CA HIS A 256 3.55 16.76 1.60
C HIS A 256 4.30 15.83 2.54
N VAL A 257 4.24 14.53 2.29
CA VAL A 257 4.91 13.54 3.13
C VAL A 257 6.16 13.02 2.41
N PRO A 258 7.37 13.44 2.83
CA PRO A 258 8.59 12.91 2.24
C PRO A 258 8.74 11.44 2.61
N PHE A 259 9.09 10.62 1.62
CA PHE A 259 9.30 9.20 1.84
C PHE A 259 10.39 8.64 0.92
N LYS A 260 11.00 7.55 1.36
CA LYS A 260 11.87 6.68 0.57
C LYS A 260 11.31 5.27 0.56
N PHE A 261 11.68 4.50 -0.45
CA PHE A 261 11.42 3.06 -0.43
C PHE A 261 12.24 2.42 0.70
N GLU A 262 11.61 1.49 1.41
CA GLU A 262 12.24 0.72 2.47
C GLU A 262 12.45 -0.70 1.96
N ALA A 263 13.67 -1.21 2.08
CA ALA A 263 14.03 -2.57 1.65
C ALA A 263 13.71 -3.60 2.73
N GLU A 264 13.78 -3.20 3.99
CA GLU A 264 13.61 -4.08 5.13
C GLU A 264 12.15 -4.18 5.58
N GLY A 265 11.72 -5.39 5.91
CA GLY A 265 10.38 -5.63 6.45
C GLY A 265 10.25 -5.33 7.93
N SER A 266 9.35 -6.06 8.60
CA SER A 266 9.18 -5.95 10.05
C SER A 266 10.42 -6.45 10.79
N GLN A 267 10.91 -5.64 11.72
CA GLN A 267 12.16 -5.87 12.46
C GLN A 267 11.98 -5.63 13.95
N VAL A 268 12.66 -6.44 14.78
CA VAL A 268 12.88 -6.11 16.19
C VAL A 268 14.00 -5.07 16.25
N ILE A 269 13.70 -3.87 16.73
CA ILE A 269 14.65 -2.75 16.82
C ILE A 269 15.17 -2.52 18.24
N PHE A 270 14.53 -3.14 19.24
CA PHE A 270 14.99 -3.12 20.61
C PHE A 270 14.57 -4.40 21.33
N GLU A 271 15.52 -5.03 22.01
CA GLU A 271 15.26 -6.14 22.91
C GLU A 271 16.02 -5.89 24.22
N GLY A 272 15.27 -5.47 25.25
CA GLY A 272 15.79 -5.26 26.59
C GLY A 272 15.79 -6.55 27.38
N SER A 273 16.96 -6.96 27.87
CA SER A 273 17.12 -8.08 28.79
C SER A 273 16.40 -7.81 30.11
N ALA A 274 15.60 -8.77 30.55
CA ALA A 274 15.11 -8.78 31.91
C ALA A 274 16.31 -9.00 32.83
N LYS A 275 16.92 -7.92 33.35
CA LYS A 275 17.79 -8.07 34.51
C LYS A 275 16.93 -8.64 35.62
N GLY A 276 17.24 -9.88 36.00
CA GLY A 276 16.61 -10.58 37.11
C GLY A 276 16.53 -9.65 38.31
N VAL A 277 15.34 -9.59 38.91
CA VAL A 277 15.18 -9.06 40.25
C VAL A 277 15.94 -10.04 41.16
N GLY A 278 17.19 -9.70 41.45
CA GLY A 278 18.00 -10.35 42.48
C GLY A 278 17.61 -9.85 43.86
#